data_AF-A0A958J9S2-F1
#
_entry.id   AF-A0A958J9S2-F1
#
_cell.length_a   1.000
_cell.length_b   1.000
_cell.length_c   1.000
_cell.angle_alpha   90.00
_cell.angle_beta   90.00
_cell.angle_gamma   90.00
#
_symmetry.space_group_name_H-M   'P 1'
#
loop_
_entity.id
_entity.type
_entity.pdbx_description
1 polymer ?
#
loop_
_entity_poly.entity_id
_entity_poly.type
_entity_poly.pdbx_seq_one_letter_code
_entity_poly.pdbx_strand_id
1 'polypeptide(L)'
;MLAFSGQLPAQEAHVRWMAVGDLHSWFRKGGCEPEVSRRMMVSDQIDGLRWPAQYRWQDTQAAKSLWIGAKDYDDLVAGTVYPFKVVHAGPRSWDDENEFMPLEFTLIGRFERPEVLVDGAPASALGEKENLDELDANLKADRMIRNRVRTSMGIEMTRNIYAFSQQYHSNYFIYEYIFKNTGIVDTSGTLHPQPLDSVYFHWQYRYAVCREMSAYGLFVMPQSCTWGHNTMNDARGEDPAAGDPFRALFAWHGRHSQAGFDNIGAPNVDEDGRLLASQHVGV
;
A
#
# COMPACT_ATOMS: atom_id res chain seq x y z
N MET A 1 -7.70 23.23 -26.83
CA MET A 1 -8.65 22.35 -26.12
C MET A 1 -8.03 20.96 -26.10
N LEU A 2 -7.29 20.64 -25.03
CA LEU A 2 -6.66 19.34 -24.85
C LEU A 2 -7.64 18.43 -24.12
N ALA A 3 -8.20 17.46 -24.84
CA ALA A 3 -9.05 16.44 -24.26
C ALA A 3 -8.15 15.37 -23.64
N PHE A 4 -8.09 15.32 -22.31
CA PHE A 4 -7.59 14.14 -21.60
C PHE A 4 -8.66 13.06 -21.71
N SER A 5 -8.37 11.99 -22.44
CA SER A 5 -9.23 10.80 -22.51
C SER A 5 -9.19 10.09 -21.16
N GLY A 6 -10.19 10.38 -20.32
CA GLY A 6 -10.39 9.72 -19.04
C GLY A 6 -10.77 8.24 -19.21
N GLN A 7 -9.76 7.36 -19.20
CA GLN A 7 -9.94 6.01 -18.66
C GLN A 7 -9.87 6.10 -17.12
N LEU A 8 -10.94 6.59 -16.49
CA LEU A 8 -11.02 6.69 -15.03
C LEU A 8 -12.16 5.90 -14.35
N PRO A 9 -13.32 5.56 -14.96
CA PRO A 9 -14.40 4.96 -14.18
C PRO A 9 -14.11 3.51 -13.74
N ALA A 10 -13.27 2.75 -14.45
CA ALA A 10 -12.95 1.37 -14.08
C ALA A 10 -11.88 1.26 -12.96
N GLN A 11 -11.05 2.29 -12.73
CA GLN A 11 -9.96 2.25 -11.74
C GLN A 11 -10.42 2.59 -10.33
N GLU A 12 -11.41 3.50 -10.17
CA GLU A 12 -11.95 3.85 -8.86
C GLU A 12 -12.55 2.63 -8.14
N ALA A 13 -13.15 1.67 -8.86
CA ALA A 13 -13.75 0.49 -8.25
C ALA A 13 -12.74 -0.44 -7.56
N HIS A 14 -11.44 -0.34 -7.87
CA HIS A 14 -10.40 -1.24 -7.34
C HIS A 14 -9.45 -0.56 -6.36
N VAL A 15 -9.35 0.77 -6.42
CA VAL A 15 -8.39 1.56 -5.65
C VAL A 15 -9.06 2.77 -5.03
N ARG A 16 -8.68 3.08 -3.78
CA ARG A 16 -9.02 4.32 -3.09
C ARG A 16 -7.74 5.03 -2.68
N TRP A 17 -7.70 6.35 -2.87
CA TRP A 17 -6.64 7.17 -2.30
C TRP A 17 -7.03 7.58 -0.88
N MET A 18 -6.06 7.46 0.02
CA MET A 18 -6.04 8.17 1.29
C MET A 18 -5.21 9.44 1.08
N ALA A 19 -5.88 10.58 0.89
CA ALA A 19 -5.25 11.83 0.50
C ALA A 19 -5.55 12.97 1.48
N VAL A 20 -5.23 12.74 2.75
CA VAL A 20 -5.43 13.68 3.86
C VAL A 20 -4.10 13.96 4.57
N GLY A 21 -3.79 15.23 4.83
CA GLY A 21 -2.52 15.64 5.43
C GLY A 21 -1.35 15.65 4.43
N ASP A 22 -0.14 15.36 4.90
CA ASP A 22 1.08 15.40 4.08
C ASP A 22 1.48 14.01 3.54
N LEU A 23 0.94 12.92 4.09
CA LEU A 23 1.20 11.56 3.62
C LEU A 23 0.02 11.04 2.81
N HIS A 24 0.23 10.83 1.51
CA HIS A 24 -0.79 10.27 0.63
C HIS A 24 -0.38 8.89 0.12
N SER A 25 -1.32 7.95 0.14
CA SER A 25 -1.13 6.65 -0.50
C SER A 25 -2.43 6.14 -1.09
N TRP A 26 -2.31 5.19 -2.01
CA TRP A 26 -3.42 4.43 -2.52
C TRP A 26 -3.49 3.08 -1.82
N PHE A 27 -4.69 2.51 -1.82
CA PHE A 27 -5.02 1.22 -1.24
C PHE A 27 -5.89 0.44 -2.21
N ARG A 28 -5.79 -0.89 -2.18
CA ARG A 28 -6.52 -1.77 -3.09
C ARG A 28 -7.60 -2.57 -2.38
N LYS A 29 -8.70 -2.84 -3.08
CA LYS A 29 -9.81 -3.65 -2.54
C LYS A 29 -9.40 -5.08 -2.16
N GLY A 30 -8.40 -5.66 -2.83
CA GLY A 30 -7.90 -7.03 -2.60
C GLY A 30 -7.07 -7.22 -1.34
N GLY A 31 -7.09 -6.27 -0.40
CA GLY A 31 -6.48 -6.47 0.93
C GLY A 31 -5.00 -6.13 1.05
N CYS A 32 -4.30 -5.87 -0.06
CA CYS A 32 -2.90 -5.48 -0.10
C CYS A 32 -2.56 -4.68 -1.37
N GLU A 33 -1.38 -4.05 -1.41
CA GLU A 33 -0.92 -3.16 -2.49
C GLU A 33 0.29 -3.75 -3.26
N PRO A 34 0.09 -4.70 -4.19
CA PRO A 34 1.15 -5.28 -5.02
C PRO A 34 1.85 -4.25 -5.92
N GLU A 35 3.07 -4.58 -6.37
CA GLU A 35 3.83 -3.81 -7.36
C GLU A 35 2.98 -3.55 -8.61
N VAL A 36 3.03 -2.32 -9.14
CA VAL A 36 2.35 -1.93 -10.38
C VAL A 36 0.80 -2.03 -10.31
N SER A 37 0.20 -2.35 -9.17
CA SER A 37 -1.23 -2.70 -9.14
C SER A 37 -2.22 -1.52 -9.18
N ARG A 38 -1.79 -0.27 -8.92
CA ARG A 38 -2.71 0.89 -8.96
C ARG A 38 -3.31 1.12 -10.35
N ARG A 39 -2.47 1.25 -11.38
CA ARG A 39 -2.94 1.44 -12.77
C ARG A 39 -2.50 0.34 -13.72
N MET A 40 -1.84 -0.70 -13.21
CA MET A 40 -1.29 -1.81 -14.01
C MET A 40 -0.29 -1.33 -15.07
N MET A 41 0.44 -0.24 -14.79
CA MET A 41 1.46 0.33 -15.67
C MET A 41 2.85 0.22 -15.06
N VAL A 42 3.85 -0.20 -15.83
CA VAL A 42 5.24 -0.33 -15.36
C VAL A 42 5.77 1.00 -14.79
N SER A 43 5.30 2.14 -15.29
CA SER A 43 5.63 3.47 -14.76
C SER A 43 5.12 3.76 -13.33
N ASP A 44 4.31 2.87 -12.75
CA ASP A 44 3.90 2.87 -11.34
C ASP A 44 4.82 2.05 -10.44
N GLN A 45 6.05 1.73 -10.86
CA GLN A 45 7.07 1.31 -9.91
C GLN A 45 7.46 2.48 -9.01
N ILE A 46 7.60 2.19 -7.71
CA ILE A 46 7.64 3.18 -6.63
C ILE A 46 6.42 4.09 -6.66
N ASP A 47 5.28 3.61 -6.18
CA ASP A 47 4.02 4.33 -6.24
C ASP A 47 3.19 4.17 -4.98
N GLY A 48 2.83 5.29 -4.37
CA GLY A 48 2.20 5.36 -3.06
C GLY A 48 3.19 5.72 -1.95
N LEU A 49 2.64 5.89 -0.74
CA LEU A 49 3.37 6.31 0.44
C LEU A 49 4.23 7.57 0.19
N ARG A 50 3.57 8.60 -0.35
CA ARG A 50 4.17 9.86 -0.76
C ARG A 50 4.21 10.82 0.41
N TRP A 51 5.41 11.27 0.77
CA TRP A 51 5.58 12.32 1.78
C TRP A 51 6.79 13.19 1.43
N PRO A 52 6.66 14.53 1.36
CA PRO A 52 5.44 15.32 1.43
C PRO A 52 4.64 15.20 0.12
N ALA A 53 3.38 14.80 0.19
CA ALA A 53 2.57 14.46 -0.98
C ALA A 53 2.25 15.62 -1.93
N GLN A 54 2.47 16.86 -1.49
CA GLN A 54 2.35 18.07 -2.31
C GLN A 54 3.43 18.16 -3.39
N TYR A 55 4.57 17.50 -3.22
CA TYR A 55 5.64 17.49 -4.22
C TYR A 55 5.52 16.28 -5.13
N ARG A 56 6.00 16.45 -6.37
CA ARG A 56 6.02 15.38 -7.36
C ARG A 56 7.07 14.33 -6.97
N TRP A 57 6.79 13.07 -7.29
CA TRP A 57 7.73 11.94 -7.19
C TRP A 57 8.32 11.68 -5.79
N GLN A 58 7.53 11.93 -4.75
CA GLN A 58 7.89 11.63 -3.36
C GLN A 58 7.52 10.21 -2.92
N ASP A 59 7.15 9.32 -3.84
CA ASP A 59 6.73 7.96 -3.54
C ASP A 59 7.91 7.10 -3.03
N THR A 60 7.59 6.13 -2.18
CA THR A 60 8.57 5.19 -1.61
C THR A 60 8.11 3.72 -1.61
N GLN A 61 6.86 3.44 -2.00
CA GLN A 61 6.31 2.09 -1.98
C GLN A 61 6.60 1.34 -3.29
N ALA A 62 7.46 0.31 -3.26
CA ALA A 62 7.65 -0.56 -4.41
C ALA A 62 6.58 -1.66 -4.46
N ALA A 63 6.34 -2.35 -3.34
CA ALA A 63 5.28 -3.35 -3.22
C ALA A 63 4.97 -3.64 -1.75
N LYS A 64 3.75 -4.08 -1.48
CA LYS A 64 3.37 -4.77 -0.25
C LYS A 64 2.84 -6.16 -0.58
N SER A 65 2.99 -7.10 0.34
CA SER A 65 2.29 -8.38 0.27
C SER A 65 1.72 -8.80 1.62
N LEU A 66 0.63 -9.56 1.56
CA LEU A 66 0.06 -10.29 2.69
C LEU A 66 -0.15 -11.73 2.27
N TRP A 67 0.52 -12.65 2.95
CA TRP A 67 0.39 -14.08 2.74
C TRP A 67 -0.14 -14.72 4.01
N ILE A 68 -1.07 -15.67 3.86
CA ILE A 68 -1.66 -16.40 4.97
C ILE A 68 -1.45 -17.88 4.72
N GLY A 69 -0.80 -18.55 5.67
CA GLY A 69 -0.48 -19.98 5.59
C GLY A 69 -1.17 -20.79 6.68
N ALA A 70 -1.51 -22.04 6.38
CA ALA A 70 -1.98 -23.03 7.35
C ALA A 70 -1.45 -24.42 7.00
N LYS A 71 -1.39 -25.31 7.99
CA LYS A 71 -1.02 -26.72 7.79
C LYS A 71 -2.24 -27.60 7.54
N ASP A 72 -2.00 -28.73 6.88
CA ASP A 72 -2.94 -29.84 6.71
C ASP A 72 -4.34 -29.37 6.27
N TYR A 73 -4.38 -28.45 5.30
CA TYR A 73 -5.60 -27.80 4.84
C TYR A 73 -6.31 -28.67 3.79
N ASP A 74 -7.55 -29.06 4.09
CA ASP A 74 -8.44 -29.71 3.11
C ASP A 74 -8.98 -28.66 2.13
N ASP A 75 -8.44 -28.63 0.91
CA ASP A 75 -8.82 -27.65 -0.09
C ASP A 75 -9.94 -28.22 -0.97
N LEU A 76 -11.17 -27.78 -0.70
CA LEU A 76 -12.36 -28.20 -1.44
C LEU A 76 -12.27 -27.85 -2.93
N VAL A 77 -11.64 -26.73 -3.30
CA VAL A 77 -11.54 -26.26 -4.70
C VAL A 77 -10.53 -27.11 -5.47
N ALA A 78 -9.41 -27.44 -4.83
CA ALA A 78 -8.40 -28.31 -5.42
C ALA A 78 -8.74 -29.80 -5.33
N GLY A 79 -9.67 -30.19 -4.43
CA GLY A 79 -10.04 -31.57 -4.17
C GLY A 79 -8.90 -32.39 -3.52
N THR A 80 -8.02 -31.74 -2.76
CA THR A 80 -6.87 -32.38 -2.12
C THR A 80 -6.52 -31.72 -0.80
N VAL A 81 -5.90 -32.50 0.10
CA VAL A 81 -5.30 -31.97 1.33
C VAL A 81 -3.89 -31.49 1.02
N TYR A 82 -3.60 -30.24 1.35
CA TYR A 82 -2.25 -29.67 1.27
C TYR A 82 -1.58 -29.73 2.64
N PRO A 83 -0.39 -30.34 2.78
CA PRO A 83 0.39 -30.28 4.02
C PRO A 83 0.67 -28.84 4.46
N PHE A 84 0.84 -27.94 3.48
CA PHE A 84 0.96 -26.50 3.66
C PHE A 84 0.18 -25.78 2.56
N LYS A 85 -0.88 -25.06 2.93
CA LYS A 85 -1.60 -24.16 2.03
C LYS A 85 -1.17 -22.74 2.31
N VAL A 86 -0.92 -21.96 1.26
CA VAL A 86 -0.73 -20.51 1.33
C VAL A 86 -1.71 -19.86 0.37
N VAL A 87 -2.30 -18.75 0.83
CA VAL A 87 -3.01 -17.79 -0.03
C VAL A 87 -2.29 -16.44 0.04
N HIS A 88 -2.18 -15.70 -1.06
CA HIS A 88 -1.47 -14.42 -1.08
C HIS A 88 -2.13 -13.30 -1.89
N ALA A 89 -1.83 -12.07 -1.47
CA ALA A 89 -1.95 -10.87 -2.30
C ALA A 89 -0.60 -10.16 -2.33
N GLY A 90 0.02 -10.08 -3.52
CA GLY A 90 1.35 -9.52 -3.74
C GLY A 90 2.50 -10.53 -3.60
N PRO A 91 3.76 -10.14 -3.85
CA PRO A 91 4.19 -8.77 -4.14
C PRO A 91 3.96 -8.34 -5.59
N ARG A 92 3.71 -9.25 -6.54
CA ARG A 92 3.44 -8.92 -7.96
C ARG A 92 2.13 -9.45 -8.50
N SER A 93 1.62 -10.54 -7.93
CA SER A 93 0.38 -11.19 -8.37
C SER A 93 -0.67 -11.10 -7.26
N TRP A 94 -1.93 -11.16 -7.67
CA TRP A 94 -3.10 -11.20 -6.80
C TRP A 94 -4.25 -11.81 -7.59
N ASP A 95 -5.23 -12.38 -6.89
CA ASP A 95 -6.47 -12.88 -7.50
C ASP A 95 -7.66 -12.42 -6.64
N ASP A 96 -8.45 -11.49 -7.18
CA ASP A 96 -9.64 -10.92 -6.51
C ASP A 96 -10.89 -11.79 -6.64
N GLU A 97 -10.81 -12.87 -7.42
CA GLU A 97 -11.95 -13.71 -7.77
C GLU A 97 -11.91 -15.05 -7.04
N ASN A 98 -10.71 -15.62 -6.86
CA ASN A 98 -10.53 -16.97 -6.33
C ASN A 98 -9.64 -17.05 -5.09
N GLU A 99 -8.95 -15.97 -4.69
CA GLU A 99 -7.97 -16.04 -3.60
C GLU A 99 -8.19 -15.00 -2.51
N PHE A 100 -8.12 -13.70 -2.81
CA PHE A 100 -8.41 -12.58 -1.91
C PHE A 100 -9.63 -11.81 -2.44
N MET A 101 -10.81 -12.35 -2.16
CA MET A 101 -12.11 -11.93 -2.70
C MET A 101 -12.70 -10.74 -1.93
N PRO A 102 -12.71 -9.51 -2.48
CA PRO A 102 -13.18 -8.33 -1.78
C PRO A 102 -14.69 -8.38 -1.50
N LEU A 103 -15.09 -8.01 -0.29
CA LEU A 103 -16.49 -7.89 0.15
C LEU A 103 -16.89 -6.42 0.36
N GLU A 104 -15.98 -5.61 0.88
CA GLU A 104 -16.22 -4.19 1.18
C GLU A 104 -14.95 -3.38 0.94
N PHE A 105 -15.11 -2.17 0.38
CA PHE A 105 -14.02 -1.23 0.18
C PHE A 105 -14.55 0.21 0.17
N THR A 106 -14.58 0.81 1.35
CA THR A 106 -15.27 2.09 1.62
C THR A 106 -14.29 3.10 2.18
N LEU A 107 -14.24 4.32 1.62
CA LEU A 107 -13.52 5.47 2.15
C LEU A 107 -14.47 6.36 2.95
N ILE A 108 -14.23 6.46 4.26
CA ILE A 108 -15.05 7.22 5.21
C ILE A 108 -14.27 8.47 5.64
N GLY A 109 -14.93 9.63 5.57
CA GLY A 109 -14.36 10.90 6.03
C GLY A 109 -15.06 11.46 7.26
N ARG A 110 -14.28 12.07 8.15
CA ARG A 110 -14.85 12.82 9.29
C ARG A 110 -15.54 14.12 8.87
N PHE A 111 -15.05 14.71 7.78
CA PHE A 111 -15.51 15.96 7.21
C PHE A 111 -15.27 15.92 5.70
N GLU A 112 -16.03 16.73 4.96
CA GLU A 112 -15.86 16.89 3.52
C GLU A 112 -14.46 17.40 3.15
N ARG A 113 -13.95 16.98 1.99
CA ARG A 113 -12.64 17.46 1.52
C ARG A 113 -12.66 18.99 1.35
N PRO A 114 -11.55 19.69 1.69
CA PRO A 114 -11.48 21.13 1.46
C PRO A 114 -11.48 21.44 -0.04
N GLU A 115 -12.29 22.43 -0.43
CA GLU A 115 -12.29 22.98 -1.78
C GLU A 115 -11.31 24.16 -1.86
N VAL A 116 -10.33 24.07 -2.75
CA VAL A 116 -9.34 25.13 -2.97
C VAL A 116 -9.55 25.69 -4.37
N LEU A 117 -9.93 26.97 -4.44
CA LEU A 117 -10.15 27.68 -5.69
C LEU A 117 -9.12 28.80 -5.85
N VAL A 118 -8.54 28.92 -7.04
CA VAL A 118 -7.70 30.05 -7.46
C VAL A 118 -8.35 30.65 -8.70
N ASP A 119 -8.68 31.93 -8.66
CA ASP A 119 -9.40 32.64 -9.72
C ASP A 119 -10.71 31.96 -10.16
N GLY A 120 -11.40 31.32 -9.20
CA GLY A 120 -12.64 30.59 -9.44
C GLY A 120 -12.46 29.21 -10.08
N ALA A 121 -11.23 28.77 -10.34
CA ALA A 121 -10.91 27.44 -10.84
C ALA A 121 -10.40 26.52 -9.73
N PRO A 122 -10.75 25.22 -9.72
CA PRO A 122 -10.16 24.24 -8.80
C PRO A 122 -8.64 24.22 -8.90
N ALA A 123 -7.96 24.37 -7.77
CA ALA A 123 -6.51 24.44 -7.66
C ALA A 123 -5.91 23.26 -6.86
N SER A 124 -6.67 22.18 -6.69
CA SER A 124 -6.24 20.99 -5.95
C SER A 124 -6.62 19.71 -6.69
N ALA A 125 -5.67 18.77 -6.75
CA ALA A 125 -5.92 17.42 -7.27
C ALA A 125 -6.67 16.53 -6.27
N LEU A 126 -7.03 17.02 -5.08
CA LEU A 126 -7.78 16.24 -4.09
C LEU A 126 -9.18 15.87 -4.59
N GLY A 127 -9.80 16.72 -5.42
CA GLY A 127 -11.12 16.43 -6.02
C GLY A 127 -11.11 15.19 -6.93
N GLU A 128 -9.95 14.83 -7.48
CA GLU A 128 -9.77 13.63 -8.32
C GLU A 128 -9.35 12.40 -7.51
N LYS A 129 -8.84 12.59 -6.28
CA LYS A 129 -8.26 11.52 -5.46
C LYS A 129 -9.20 11.05 -4.37
N GLU A 130 -9.87 11.97 -3.70
CA GLU A 130 -10.60 11.71 -2.47
C GLU A 130 -12.11 11.76 -2.69
N ASN A 131 -12.65 10.69 -3.27
CA ASN A 131 -14.09 10.48 -3.39
C ASN A 131 -14.56 9.69 -2.16
N LEU A 132 -15.10 10.42 -1.17
CA LEU A 132 -15.64 9.82 0.04
C LEU A 132 -16.91 9.04 -0.28
N ASP A 133 -16.98 7.80 0.21
CA ASP A 133 -18.16 6.96 0.11
C ASP A 133 -19.15 7.29 1.25
N GLU A 134 -18.64 7.65 2.42
CA GLU A 134 -19.42 7.96 3.62
C GLU A 134 -18.84 9.13 4.41
N LEU A 135 -19.71 9.87 5.11
CA LEU A 135 -19.32 10.85 6.12
C LEU A 135 -19.76 10.40 7.51
N ASP A 136 -18.82 10.41 8.46
CA ASP A 136 -19.10 10.17 9.87
C ASP A 136 -18.35 11.19 10.73
N ALA A 137 -19.07 12.20 11.22
CA ALA A 137 -18.51 13.25 12.07
C ALA A 137 -17.91 12.72 13.39
N ASN A 138 -18.26 11.50 13.82
CA ASN A 138 -17.72 10.86 15.01
C ASN A 138 -16.50 9.96 14.73
N LEU A 139 -16.03 9.89 13.48
CA LEU A 139 -14.85 9.12 13.12
C LEU A 139 -13.63 9.60 13.92
N LYS A 140 -12.88 8.67 14.51
CA LYS A 140 -11.71 9.01 15.35
C LYS A 140 -10.56 9.62 14.54
N ALA A 141 -10.42 9.17 13.29
CA ALA A 141 -9.42 9.64 12.34
C ALA A 141 -10.05 10.64 11.35
N ASP A 142 -9.24 11.37 10.59
CA ASP A 142 -9.75 12.30 9.58
C ASP A 142 -10.30 11.56 8.36
N ARG A 143 -9.63 10.47 8.00
CA ARG A 143 -10.08 9.51 6.99
C ARG A 143 -9.85 8.09 7.47
N MET A 144 -10.72 7.18 7.05
CA MET A 144 -10.55 5.75 7.26
C MET A 144 -11.00 4.97 6.03
N ILE A 145 -10.20 3.99 5.60
CA ILE A 145 -10.64 2.98 4.64
C ILE A 145 -11.06 1.74 5.42
N ARG A 146 -12.29 1.29 5.21
CA ARG A 146 -12.75 -0.04 5.64
C ARG A 146 -12.64 -1.00 4.48
N ASN A 147 -11.83 -2.04 4.64
CA ASN A 147 -11.63 -3.05 3.62
C ASN A 147 -11.91 -4.44 4.20
N ARG A 148 -12.95 -5.11 3.70
CA ARG A 148 -13.24 -6.50 4.03
C ARG A 148 -12.97 -7.39 2.85
N VAL A 149 -12.24 -8.47 3.10
CA VAL A 149 -11.81 -9.42 2.08
C VAL A 149 -11.95 -10.82 2.64
N ARG A 150 -12.52 -11.72 1.86
CA ARG A 150 -12.54 -13.15 2.15
C ARG A 150 -11.38 -13.82 1.43
N THR A 151 -10.81 -14.84 2.05
CA THR A 151 -9.79 -15.66 1.41
C THR A 151 -10.31 -17.05 1.06
N SER A 152 -9.72 -17.70 0.07
CA SER A 152 -10.05 -19.10 -0.26
C SER A 152 -9.65 -20.11 0.81
N MET A 153 -8.90 -19.68 1.83
CA MET A 153 -8.62 -20.44 3.05
C MET A 153 -9.78 -20.39 4.07
N GLY A 154 -10.87 -19.66 3.80
CA GLY A 154 -11.99 -19.52 4.73
C GLY A 154 -11.84 -18.37 5.74
N ILE A 155 -10.74 -17.62 5.70
CA ILE A 155 -10.51 -16.46 6.58
C ILE A 155 -11.11 -15.21 5.95
N GLU A 156 -11.97 -14.52 6.69
CA GLU A 156 -12.37 -13.13 6.41
C GLU A 156 -11.45 -12.17 7.17
N MET A 157 -10.82 -11.26 6.43
CA MET A 157 -10.01 -10.17 6.95
C MET A 157 -10.80 -8.87 6.88
N THR A 158 -10.90 -8.16 8.01
CA THR A 158 -11.22 -6.73 8.04
C THR A 158 -9.94 -5.96 8.27
N ARG A 159 -9.61 -5.05 7.35
CA ARG A 159 -8.49 -4.12 7.42
C ARG A 159 -9.05 -2.69 7.49
N ASN A 160 -8.94 -2.05 8.65
CA ASN A 160 -9.23 -0.63 8.80
C ASN A 160 -7.92 0.16 8.71
N ILE A 161 -7.88 1.17 7.85
CA ILE A 161 -6.69 1.99 7.61
C ILE A 161 -7.03 3.42 7.98
N TYR A 162 -6.38 3.98 8.99
CA TYR A 162 -6.66 5.30 9.53
C TYR A 162 -5.60 6.31 9.12
N ALA A 163 -6.05 7.53 8.79
CA ALA A 163 -5.18 8.66 8.48
C ALA A 163 -5.61 9.92 9.25
N PHE A 164 -4.62 10.71 9.65
CA PHE A 164 -4.78 11.93 10.44
C PHE A 164 -4.05 13.08 9.72
N SER A 165 -4.57 14.29 9.86
CA SER A 165 -4.03 15.52 9.28
C SER A 165 -3.97 16.63 10.33
N GLN A 166 -3.17 16.43 11.37
CA GLN A 166 -2.94 17.44 12.40
C GLN A 166 -1.45 17.58 12.70
N GLN A 167 -1.04 18.71 13.29
CA GLN A 167 0.37 19.11 13.44
C GLN A 167 1.31 18.10 14.15
N TYR A 168 0.77 17.17 14.94
CA TYR A 168 1.52 16.10 15.61
C TYR A 168 1.31 14.71 14.98
N HIS A 169 0.34 14.55 14.06
CA HIS A 169 -0.04 13.30 13.41
C HIS A 169 -0.45 13.58 11.95
N SER A 170 0.51 13.61 11.02
CA SER A 170 0.25 13.87 9.59
C SER A 170 1.02 12.98 8.61
N ASN A 171 1.86 12.07 9.11
CA ASN A 171 2.86 11.35 8.31
C ASN A 171 2.90 9.82 8.54
N TYR A 172 1.79 9.22 8.99
CA TYR A 172 1.68 7.77 9.12
C TYR A 172 0.24 7.29 8.89
N PHE A 173 0.09 6.01 8.58
CA PHE A 173 -1.19 5.31 8.59
C PHE A 173 -1.20 4.29 9.73
N ILE A 174 -2.34 4.12 10.39
CA ILE A 174 -2.54 3.03 11.35
C ILE A 174 -3.35 1.94 10.65
N TYR A 175 -2.88 0.70 10.70
CA TYR A 175 -3.59 -0.45 10.18
C TYR A 175 -4.11 -1.30 11.35
N GLU A 176 -5.42 -1.53 11.38
CA GLU A 176 -6.04 -2.52 12.26
C GLU A 176 -6.48 -3.70 11.40
N TYR A 177 -5.97 -4.89 11.74
CA TYR A 177 -6.33 -6.14 11.07
C TYR A 177 -7.12 -7.02 12.04
N ILE A 178 -8.28 -7.48 11.59
CA ILE A 178 -9.12 -8.45 12.29
C ILE A 178 -9.32 -9.65 11.37
N PHE A 179 -8.91 -10.83 11.82
CA PHE A 179 -9.06 -12.08 11.07
C PHE A 179 -10.10 -12.97 11.74
N LYS A 180 -11.03 -13.49 10.94
CA LYS A 180 -12.07 -14.41 11.40
C LYS A 180 -12.12 -15.63 10.49
N ASN A 181 -11.97 -16.83 11.04
CA ASN A 181 -12.27 -18.05 10.30
C ASN A 181 -13.80 -18.15 10.14
N THR A 182 -14.27 -17.99 8.91
CA THR A 182 -15.70 -18.11 8.54
C THR A 182 -16.01 -19.44 7.86
N GLY A 183 -14.98 -20.16 7.39
CA GLY A 183 -15.12 -21.35 6.56
C GLY A 183 -15.67 -21.08 5.17
N ILE A 184 -15.83 -19.84 4.74
CA ILE A 184 -16.36 -19.54 3.40
C ILE A 184 -15.20 -19.42 2.41
N VAL A 185 -15.18 -20.28 1.39
CA VAL A 185 -13.99 -20.48 0.53
C VAL A 185 -14.10 -19.84 -0.85
N ASP A 186 -15.25 -19.27 -1.21
CA ASP A 186 -15.47 -18.62 -2.51
C ASP A 186 -16.41 -17.40 -2.43
N THR A 187 -16.64 -16.75 -3.58
CA THR A 187 -17.55 -15.61 -3.74
C THR A 187 -19.03 -15.99 -3.69
N SER A 188 -19.36 -17.25 -3.99
CA SER A 188 -20.74 -17.76 -3.95
C SER A 188 -21.24 -18.05 -2.53
N GLY A 189 -20.33 -18.10 -1.55
CA GLY A 189 -20.66 -18.36 -0.16
C GLY A 189 -20.56 -19.83 0.23
N THR A 190 -19.84 -20.66 -0.54
CA THR A 190 -19.65 -22.08 -0.22
C THR A 190 -19.00 -22.23 1.14
N LEU A 191 -19.70 -22.92 2.05
CA LEU A 191 -19.27 -23.16 3.42
C LEU A 191 -18.49 -24.48 3.49
N HIS A 192 -17.24 -24.41 3.91
CA HIS A 192 -16.35 -25.51 4.20
C HIS A 192 -15.64 -25.24 5.54
N PRO A 193 -16.36 -25.40 6.67
CA PRO A 193 -15.86 -25.01 7.97
C PRO A 193 -14.89 -26.07 8.48
N GLN A 194 -13.64 -25.66 8.72
CA GLN A 194 -12.60 -26.49 9.32
C GLN A 194 -11.74 -25.66 10.29
N PRO A 195 -11.21 -26.27 11.37
CA PRO A 195 -10.17 -25.62 12.16
C PRO A 195 -8.92 -25.41 11.28
N LEU A 196 -8.27 -24.27 11.44
CA LEU A 196 -7.00 -24.01 10.75
C LEU A 196 -5.86 -24.25 11.74
N ASP A 197 -4.97 -25.18 11.42
CA ASP A 197 -3.80 -25.46 12.24
C ASP A 197 -2.62 -24.57 11.85
N SER A 198 -1.83 -24.18 12.86
CA SER A 198 -0.56 -23.46 12.69
C SER A 198 -0.65 -22.23 11.77
N VAL A 199 -1.72 -21.43 11.91
CA VAL A 199 -1.95 -20.25 11.03
C VAL A 199 -0.82 -19.24 11.15
N TYR A 200 -0.28 -18.82 10.02
CA TYR A 200 0.78 -17.82 9.94
C TYR A 200 0.39 -16.66 9.02
N PHE A 201 0.60 -15.44 9.50
CA PHE A 201 0.40 -14.21 8.73
C PHE A 201 1.78 -13.60 8.42
N HIS A 202 2.08 -13.44 7.14
CA HIS A 202 3.30 -12.83 6.66
C HIS A 202 2.99 -11.53 5.94
N TRP A 203 3.58 -10.44 6.42
CA TRP A 203 3.59 -9.17 5.71
C TRP A 203 4.95 -8.94 5.08
N GLN A 204 4.95 -8.51 3.83
CA GLN A 204 6.13 -7.98 3.16
C GLN A 204 5.93 -6.50 2.89
N TYR A 205 6.88 -5.67 3.32
CA TYR A 205 6.96 -4.27 2.98
C TYR A 205 8.22 -4.03 2.18
N ARG A 206 8.08 -3.86 0.86
CA ARG A 206 9.20 -3.55 -0.02
C ARG A 206 9.18 -2.07 -0.37
N TYR A 207 10.09 -1.34 0.25
CA TYR A 207 10.30 0.08 -0.02
C TYR A 207 11.42 0.31 -1.03
N ALA A 208 11.30 1.40 -1.78
CA ALA A 208 12.31 1.87 -2.71
C ALA A 208 12.40 3.39 -2.59
N VAL A 209 13.54 3.89 -2.14
CA VAL A 209 13.78 5.32 -1.94
C VAL A 209 14.83 5.79 -2.96
N CYS A 210 14.60 6.81 -3.80
CA CYS A 210 13.46 7.70 -3.98
C CYS A 210 12.91 7.67 -5.43
N ARG A 211 11.59 7.82 -5.63
CA ARG A 211 11.02 7.82 -6.99
C ARG A 211 11.60 8.93 -7.86
N GLU A 212 11.83 10.12 -7.31
CA GLU A 212 12.29 11.29 -8.06
C GLU A 212 13.58 11.05 -8.83
N MET A 213 14.60 10.38 -8.27
CA MET A 213 15.83 10.10 -9.03
C MET A 213 15.74 8.86 -9.91
N SER A 214 14.77 7.99 -9.64
CA SER A 214 14.62 6.70 -10.31
C SER A 214 14.18 6.84 -11.78
N ALA A 215 14.10 5.71 -12.47
CA ALA A 215 13.74 5.67 -13.89
C ALA A 215 12.33 6.21 -14.25
N TYR A 216 11.45 6.40 -13.27
CA TYR A 216 10.12 7.00 -13.48
C TYR A 216 9.95 8.39 -12.82
N GLY A 217 11.06 9.00 -12.43
CA GLY A 217 11.19 10.42 -12.12
C GLY A 217 12.10 11.10 -13.14
N LEU A 218 13.32 11.42 -12.72
CA LEU A 218 14.34 12.13 -13.49
C LEU A 218 15.34 11.20 -14.21
N PHE A 219 15.28 9.88 -13.96
CA PHE A 219 16.17 8.89 -14.61
C PHE A 219 17.67 9.10 -14.31
N VAL A 220 18.00 9.72 -13.16
CA VAL A 220 19.39 9.96 -12.73
C VAL A 220 20.06 8.66 -12.24
N MET A 221 19.28 7.67 -11.81
CA MET A 221 19.76 6.37 -11.33
C MET A 221 19.36 5.20 -12.25
N PRO A 222 20.10 4.08 -12.21
CA PRO A 222 19.73 2.86 -12.92
C PRO A 222 18.31 2.40 -12.60
N GLN A 223 17.65 1.75 -13.57
CA GLN A 223 16.31 1.19 -13.44
C GLN A 223 16.13 0.35 -12.17
N SER A 224 17.14 -0.40 -11.73
CA SER A 224 17.04 -1.24 -10.52
C SER A 224 16.78 -0.47 -9.23
N CYS A 225 16.99 0.84 -9.21
CA CYS A 225 16.54 1.71 -8.14
C CYS A 225 15.01 1.61 -7.91
N THR A 226 14.23 1.42 -8.98
CA THR A 226 12.76 1.26 -8.88
C THR A 226 12.32 -0.01 -8.14
N TRP A 227 13.23 -0.98 -7.99
CA TRP A 227 13.03 -2.22 -7.23
C TRP A 227 13.64 -2.19 -5.83
N GLY A 228 14.28 -1.09 -5.45
CA GLY A 228 14.92 -0.92 -4.14
C GLY A 228 16.36 -1.45 -4.05
N HIS A 229 17.09 -1.54 -5.17
CA HIS A 229 18.48 -2.05 -5.17
C HIS A 229 19.45 -1.18 -4.33
N ASN A 230 19.12 0.10 -4.13
CA ASN A 230 19.82 1.04 -3.25
C ASN A 230 19.05 1.30 -1.94
N THR A 231 18.11 0.44 -1.56
CA THR A 231 17.41 0.54 -0.28
C THR A 231 18.19 -0.21 0.79
N MET A 232 18.51 0.48 1.87
CA MET A 232 18.97 -0.15 3.11
C MET A 232 17.77 -0.42 4.00
N ASN A 233 17.79 -1.53 4.73
CA ASN A 233 16.76 -1.88 5.70
C ASN A 233 17.40 -2.21 7.03
N ASP A 234 16.68 -1.90 8.10
CA ASP A 234 17.03 -2.31 9.46
C ASP A 234 15.73 -2.50 10.26
N ALA A 235 15.83 -3.22 11.37
CA ALA A 235 14.69 -3.65 12.15
C ALA A 235 14.97 -3.54 13.65
N ARG A 236 13.90 -3.36 14.43
CA ARG A 236 13.91 -3.40 15.89
C ARG A 236 12.85 -4.37 16.39
N GLY A 237 13.04 -4.99 17.56
CA GLY A 237 12.07 -5.93 18.12
C GLY A 237 12.06 -7.29 17.40
N GLU A 238 13.24 -7.72 16.95
CA GLU A 238 13.42 -9.05 16.35
C GLU A 238 13.44 -10.16 17.41
N ASP A 239 13.94 -9.85 18.62
CA ASP A 239 13.95 -10.78 19.77
C ASP A 239 12.88 -10.39 20.81
N PRO A 240 11.76 -11.13 20.88
CA PRO A 240 10.73 -10.92 21.90
C PRO A 240 11.24 -11.10 23.33
N ALA A 241 12.31 -11.89 23.54
CA ALA A 241 12.89 -12.12 24.85
C ALA A 241 13.74 -10.93 25.35
N ALA A 242 14.18 -10.06 24.43
CA ALA A 242 14.94 -8.85 24.77
C ALA A 242 14.08 -7.75 25.42
N GLY A 243 12.75 -7.94 25.49
CA GLY A 243 11.83 -6.99 26.13
C GLY A 243 11.53 -5.74 25.28
N ASP A 244 11.77 -5.78 23.98
CA ASP A 244 11.42 -4.69 23.08
C ASP A 244 9.89 -4.47 23.06
N PRO A 245 9.41 -3.22 23.27
CA PRO A 245 7.98 -2.95 23.40
C PRO A 245 7.22 -2.98 22.07
N PHE A 246 7.92 -2.99 20.94
CA PHE A 246 7.34 -3.04 19.60
C PHE A 246 8.35 -3.62 18.59
N ARG A 247 7.84 -4.05 17.44
CA ARG A 247 8.63 -4.36 16.26
C ARG A 247 8.53 -3.21 15.28
N ALA A 248 9.63 -2.84 14.65
CA ALA A 248 9.67 -1.85 13.59
C ALA A 248 10.57 -2.32 12.46
N LEU A 249 10.23 -1.95 11.23
CA LEU A 249 11.09 -2.06 10.06
C LEU A 249 11.21 -0.68 9.44
N PHE A 250 12.43 -0.24 9.17
CA PHE A 250 12.69 1.04 8.53
C PHE A 250 13.68 0.88 7.39
N ALA A 251 13.47 1.71 6.38
CA ALA A 251 14.20 1.71 5.14
C ALA A 251 14.62 3.13 4.77
N TRP A 252 15.81 3.24 4.19
CA TRP A 252 16.37 4.50 3.75
C TRP A 252 17.20 4.32 2.49
N HIS A 253 17.54 5.44 1.87
CA HIS A 253 18.37 5.47 0.68
C HIS A 253 19.85 5.18 1.02
N GLY A 254 20.38 4.08 0.48
CA GLY A 254 21.80 3.74 0.47
C GLY A 254 22.52 3.88 -0.87
N ARG A 255 23.72 3.31 -0.94
CA ARG A 255 24.53 3.35 -2.16
C ARG A 255 24.00 2.39 -3.21
N HIS A 256 24.14 2.76 -4.49
CA HIS A 256 23.88 1.87 -5.61
C HIS A 256 25.20 1.47 -6.27
N SER A 257 25.48 0.17 -6.38
CA SER A 257 26.75 -0.34 -6.93
C SER A 257 27.02 0.04 -8.39
N GLN A 258 25.96 0.38 -9.12
CA GLN A 258 26.03 0.84 -10.51
C GLN A 258 25.79 2.35 -10.68
N ALA A 259 25.76 3.12 -9.59
CA ALA A 259 25.78 4.58 -9.72
C ALA A 259 27.18 5.01 -10.19
N GLY A 260 27.24 5.89 -11.18
CA GLY A 260 28.50 6.47 -11.68
C GLY A 260 29.09 7.56 -10.76
N PHE A 261 28.50 7.78 -9.58
CA PHE A 261 28.80 8.88 -8.66
C PHE A 261 28.39 8.49 -7.22
N ASP A 262 28.76 9.31 -6.22
CA ASP A 262 28.25 9.12 -4.85
C ASP A 262 26.78 9.54 -4.78
N ASN A 263 25.88 8.56 -4.76
CA ASN A 263 24.44 8.77 -4.80
C ASN A 263 23.81 8.99 -3.41
N ILE A 264 24.60 9.13 -2.35
CA ILE A 264 24.06 9.43 -1.01
C ILE A 264 23.39 10.79 -0.99
N GLY A 265 22.16 10.84 -0.47
CA GLY A 265 21.32 12.05 -0.49
C GLY A 265 20.60 12.30 -1.81
N ALA A 266 20.75 11.42 -2.81
CA ALA A 266 20.14 11.54 -4.12
C ALA A 266 20.45 12.88 -4.83
N PRO A 267 21.72 13.31 -5.00
CA PRO A 267 22.00 14.56 -5.69
C PRO A 267 21.60 14.49 -7.17
N ASN A 268 21.00 15.56 -7.68
CA ASN A 268 20.70 15.72 -9.11
C ASN A 268 21.98 16.09 -9.88
N VAL A 269 22.77 15.07 -10.24
CA VAL A 269 24.06 15.27 -10.91
C VAL A 269 23.95 15.76 -12.36
N ASP A 270 22.76 15.67 -12.96
CA ASP A 270 22.52 16.11 -14.34
C ASP A 270 22.18 17.61 -14.44
N GLU A 271 21.90 18.28 -13.32
CA GLU A 271 21.52 19.69 -13.29
C GLU A 271 22.21 20.48 -12.16
N ASP A 272 21.47 20.89 -11.12
CA ASP A 272 21.87 21.88 -10.12
C ASP A 272 22.47 21.27 -8.85
N GLY A 273 22.56 19.94 -8.78
CA GLY A 273 23.06 19.22 -7.61
C GLY A 273 22.13 19.24 -6.41
N ARG A 274 20.86 19.71 -6.55
CA ARG A 274 19.90 19.67 -5.44
C ARG A 274 19.67 18.22 -5.00
N LEU A 275 19.41 18.03 -3.71
CA LEU A 275 19.00 16.72 -3.21
C LEU A 275 17.58 16.43 -3.71
N LEU A 276 17.42 15.25 -4.29
CA LEU A 276 16.14 14.71 -4.68
C LEU A 276 15.47 14.06 -3.45
N ALA A 277 14.26 13.55 -3.62
CA ALA A 277 13.35 12.98 -2.61
C ALA A 277 13.87 11.83 -1.71
N SER A 278 15.11 11.84 -1.24
CA SER A 278 15.68 10.88 -0.32
C SER A 278 14.93 10.96 1.02
N GLN A 279 14.30 9.85 1.41
CA GLN A 279 13.35 9.77 2.52
C GLN A 279 13.67 8.56 3.42
N HIS A 280 13.07 8.58 4.61
CA HIS A 280 13.00 7.41 5.50
C HIS A 280 11.56 6.92 5.53
N VAL A 281 11.37 5.61 5.54
CA VAL A 281 10.06 4.99 5.50
C VAL A 281 10.06 3.70 6.32
N GLY A 282 8.94 3.34 6.93
CA GLY A 282 8.88 2.15 7.75
C GLY A 282 7.46 1.76 8.15
N VAL A 283 7.39 0.70 8.96
CA VAL A 283 6.18 0.16 9.59
C VAL A 283 6.49 -0.30 11.01
#